data_AF-A0A0D6MNP7-F1
#
_entry.id   AF-A0A0D6MNP7-F1
#
_cell.length_a   1.000
_cell.length_b   1.000
_cell.length_c   1.000
_cell.angle_alpha   90.00
_cell.angle_beta   90.00
_cell.angle_gamma   90.00
#
_symmetry.space_group_name_H-M   'P 1'
#
loop_
_entity.id
_entity.type
_entity.pdbx_description
1 polymer ?
#
loop_
_entity_poly.entity_id
_entity_poly.type
_entity_poly.pdbx_seq_one_letter_code
_entity_poly.pdbx_strand_id
1 'polypeptide(L)'
;MAYEENFLPGEDDVFGDLNRLNSMLANLDERGLVLSLAAFAEEALRDLIRAYLMPGDAADKMLEGFNAPLGTFSARIRMAQALGLVTTHQANDLDRLRKIRNDFAHNWEPVSFINQRIAAHIRALNFHSLDDDYPETPIGKVRTSISLLLLELRVTAQTVRKRGGATLRGQHIIAGVLGDLDEQMATCKRRLTEIQEDLRSADGDRRRFLLAAKHRWEGKLEIVRLNAPRERQNDVRAIQAELNAWNRGPEY
;
A
#
# COMPACT_ATOMS: atom_id res chain seq x y z
N MET A 1 -43.57 10.53 -11.09
CA MET A 1 -42.24 10.86 -11.66
C MET A 1 -41.24 10.62 -10.56
N ALA A 2 -40.37 9.65 -10.79
CA ALA A 2 -39.63 8.95 -9.76
C ALA A 2 -38.15 9.34 -9.82
N TYR A 3 -37.56 9.55 -8.64
CA TYR A 3 -36.15 9.46 -8.30
C TYR A 3 -35.13 10.30 -9.11
N GLU A 4 -34.91 11.54 -8.67
CA GLU A 4 -33.56 12.11 -8.64
C GLU A 4 -32.92 11.68 -7.31
N GLU A 5 -32.24 10.54 -7.32
CA GLU A 5 -31.30 10.19 -6.26
C GLU A 5 -29.98 10.90 -6.52
N ASN A 6 -29.56 11.67 -5.52
CA ASN A 6 -28.26 12.33 -5.42
C ASN A 6 -27.12 11.33 -5.67
N PHE A 7 -26.49 11.39 -6.84
CA PHE A 7 -25.19 10.78 -7.04
C PHE A 7 -24.13 11.68 -6.40
N LEU A 8 -23.87 11.46 -5.12
CA LEU A 8 -22.64 11.94 -4.49
C LEU A 8 -21.53 10.97 -4.90
N PRO A 9 -20.56 11.36 -5.75
CA PRO A 9 -19.46 10.49 -6.10
C PRO A 9 -18.64 10.22 -4.82
N GLY A 10 -18.60 8.96 -4.40
CA GLY A 10 -17.72 8.54 -3.31
C GLY A 10 -16.25 8.75 -3.66
N GLU A 11 -15.39 8.76 -2.63
CA GLU A 11 -13.92 8.96 -2.70
C GLU A 11 -13.14 7.98 -3.61
N ASP A 12 -13.82 7.16 -4.41
CA ASP A 12 -13.29 6.04 -5.20
C ASP A 12 -13.80 6.01 -6.65
N ASP A 13 -14.15 7.16 -7.24
CA ASP A 13 -14.59 7.24 -8.65
C ASP A 13 -13.39 7.29 -9.64
N VAL A 14 -12.79 6.11 -9.90
CA VAL A 14 -11.71 5.96 -10.88
C VAL A 14 -12.09 6.50 -12.25
N PHE A 15 -13.33 6.27 -12.67
CA PHE A 15 -13.82 6.72 -13.97
C PHE A 15 -14.06 8.23 -13.96
N GLY A 16 -14.52 8.81 -12.85
CA GLY A 16 -14.64 10.25 -12.67
C GLY A 16 -13.30 10.98 -12.73
N ASP A 17 -12.25 10.46 -12.10
CA ASP A 17 -10.91 11.04 -12.18
C ASP A 17 -10.31 10.95 -13.57
N LEU A 18 -10.56 9.85 -14.29
CA LEU A 18 -10.17 9.71 -15.70
C LEU A 18 -10.95 10.63 -16.63
N ASN A 19 -12.25 10.81 -16.40
CA ASN A 19 -13.06 11.74 -17.18
C ASN A 19 -12.60 13.17 -16.96
N ARG A 20 -12.25 13.54 -15.71
CA ARG A 20 -11.61 14.82 -15.39
C ARG A 20 -10.25 14.96 -16.08
N LEU A 21 -9.41 13.93 -16.02
CA LEU A 21 -8.12 13.92 -16.72
C LEU A 21 -8.32 14.10 -18.22
N ASN A 22 -9.11 13.27 -18.88
CA ASN A 22 -9.36 13.36 -20.32
C ASN A 22 -9.95 14.72 -20.74
N SER A 23 -10.86 15.27 -19.94
CA SER A 23 -11.40 16.62 -20.16
C SER A 23 -10.32 17.70 -20.06
N MET A 24 -9.43 17.60 -19.07
CA MET A 24 -8.30 18.50 -18.91
C MET A 24 -7.30 18.37 -20.07
N LEU A 25 -7.05 17.14 -20.55
CA LEU A 25 -6.07 16.85 -21.61
C LEU A 25 -6.55 17.19 -23.02
N ALA A 26 -7.85 17.39 -23.24
CA ALA A 26 -8.44 17.56 -24.57
C ALA A 26 -7.84 18.75 -25.35
N ASN A 27 -7.54 19.84 -24.64
CA ASN A 27 -7.12 21.11 -25.25
C ASN A 27 -5.66 21.49 -24.93
N LEU A 28 -4.87 20.56 -24.37
CA LEU A 28 -3.46 20.83 -24.08
C LEU A 28 -2.60 20.70 -25.33
N ASP A 29 -1.57 21.55 -25.41
CA ASP A 29 -0.47 21.38 -26.34
C ASP A 29 0.39 20.17 -25.95
N GLU A 30 1.37 19.81 -26.79
CA GLU A 30 2.22 18.64 -26.58
C GLU A 30 2.95 18.69 -25.22
N ARG A 31 3.42 19.88 -24.83
CA ARG A 31 4.12 20.09 -23.56
C ARG A 31 3.18 19.92 -22.37
N GLY A 32 2.02 20.60 -22.38
CA GLY A 32 1.01 20.49 -21.36
C GLY A 32 0.54 19.05 -21.17
N LEU A 33 0.23 18.36 -22.27
CA LEU A 33 -0.19 16.95 -22.26
C LEU A 33 0.84 16.06 -21.56
N VAL A 34 2.12 16.13 -21.98
CA VAL A 34 3.18 15.28 -21.43
C VAL A 34 3.43 15.58 -19.95
N LEU A 35 3.51 16.86 -19.56
CA LEU A 35 3.76 17.24 -18.18
C LEU A 35 2.61 16.80 -17.27
N SER A 36 1.36 17.00 -17.70
CA SER A 36 0.17 16.58 -16.96
C SER A 36 0.09 15.07 -16.81
N LEU A 37 0.28 14.32 -17.90
CA LEU A 37 0.27 12.85 -17.87
C LEU A 37 1.38 12.28 -16.97
N ALA A 38 2.58 12.84 -17.03
CA ALA A 38 3.70 12.40 -16.19
C ALA A 38 3.45 12.70 -14.71
N ALA A 39 2.94 13.88 -14.37
CA ALA A 39 2.58 14.22 -13.00
C ALA A 39 1.52 13.26 -12.44
N PHE A 40 0.49 12.96 -13.24
CA PHE A 40 -0.54 12.00 -12.85
C PHE A 40 0.01 10.57 -12.71
N ALA A 41 0.94 10.16 -13.58
CA ALA A 41 1.62 8.86 -13.49
C ALA A 41 2.44 8.72 -12.21
N GLU A 42 3.17 9.76 -11.83
CA GLU A 42 3.97 9.79 -10.60
C GLU A 42 3.11 9.63 -9.35
N GLU A 43 1.95 10.27 -9.34
CA GLU A 43 0.95 10.15 -8.28
C GLU A 43 0.27 8.77 -8.28
N ALA A 44 -0.19 8.29 -9.44
CA ALA A 44 -0.82 6.97 -9.55
C ALA A 44 0.10 5.85 -9.08
N LEU A 45 1.39 5.90 -9.42
CA LEU A 45 2.39 4.94 -8.92
C LEU A 45 2.60 5.05 -7.41
N ARG A 46 2.65 6.27 -6.85
CA ARG A 46 2.76 6.48 -5.40
C ARG A 46 1.61 5.81 -4.69
N ASP A 47 0.39 6.05 -5.17
CA ASP A 47 -0.83 5.55 -4.55
C ASP A 47 -0.97 4.04 -4.70
N LEU A 48 -0.54 3.47 -5.83
CA LEU A 48 -0.47 2.03 -6.07
C LEU A 48 0.53 1.34 -5.13
N ILE A 49 1.73 1.90 -4.99
CA ILE A 49 2.73 1.35 -4.07
C ILE A 49 2.23 1.48 -2.62
N ARG A 50 1.67 2.63 -2.24
CA ARG A 50 1.11 2.83 -0.89
C ARG A 50 0.00 1.84 -0.58
N ALA A 51 -0.88 1.58 -1.54
CA ALA A 51 -1.93 0.57 -1.42
C ALA A 51 -1.36 -0.83 -1.14
N TYR A 52 -0.18 -1.13 -1.69
CA TYR A 52 0.49 -2.41 -1.47
C TYR A 52 1.28 -2.47 -0.16
N LEU A 53 1.92 -1.41 0.31
CA LEU A 53 2.77 -1.48 1.51
C LEU A 53 1.97 -1.71 2.80
N MET A 54 2.64 -2.24 3.83
CA MET A 54 2.07 -2.29 5.19
C MET A 54 1.78 -0.86 5.66
N PRO A 55 0.56 -0.55 6.14
CA PRO A 55 0.23 0.80 6.58
C PRO A 55 1.07 1.21 7.80
N GLY A 56 1.54 2.46 7.80
CA GLY A 56 2.27 3.05 8.92
C GLY A 56 3.41 3.96 8.47
N ASP A 57 4.04 4.61 9.46
CA ASP A 57 5.10 5.61 9.27
C ASP A 57 6.27 5.13 8.39
N ALA A 58 6.61 3.84 8.44
CA ALA A 58 7.65 3.28 7.58
C ALA A 58 7.30 3.35 6.09
N ALA A 59 6.03 3.11 5.72
CA ALA A 59 5.58 3.24 4.33
C ALA A 59 5.53 4.70 3.89
N ASP A 60 5.06 5.59 4.77
CA ASP A 60 4.97 7.02 4.49
C ASP A 60 6.36 7.63 4.24
N LYS A 61 7.34 7.32 5.11
CA LYS A 61 8.74 7.76 4.94
C LYS A 61 9.42 7.21 3.69
N MET A 62 8.94 6.08 3.15
CA MET A 62 9.45 5.56 1.88
C MET A 62 8.97 6.41 0.69
N LEU A 63 7.76 6.95 0.76
CA LEU A 63 7.05 7.58 -0.36
C LEU A 63 7.07 9.12 -0.32
N GLU A 64 7.14 9.70 0.89
CA GLU A 64 6.94 11.12 1.18
C GLU A 64 8.15 11.74 1.87
N GLY A 65 8.36 13.03 1.60
CA GLY A 65 9.46 13.82 2.14
C GLY A 65 10.60 14.03 1.14
N PHE A 66 11.44 15.02 1.43
CA PHE A 66 12.49 15.49 0.53
C PHE A 66 13.51 14.40 0.15
N ASN A 67 13.84 13.52 1.10
CA ASN A 67 14.79 12.41 0.92
C ASN A 67 14.11 11.03 0.88
N ALA A 68 12.82 10.98 0.50
CA ALA A 68 12.10 9.72 0.38
C ALA A 68 12.79 8.78 -0.62
N PRO A 69 13.11 7.53 -0.25
CA PRO A 69 13.71 6.54 -1.15
C PRO A 69 12.93 6.32 -2.45
N LEU A 70 11.60 6.42 -2.40
CA LEU A 70 10.69 6.33 -3.55
C LEU A 70 10.15 7.71 -3.95
N GLY A 71 10.94 8.77 -3.76
CA GLY A 71 10.57 10.15 -4.08
C GLY A 71 10.66 10.50 -5.57
N THR A 72 11.38 9.71 -6.38
CA THR A 72 11.55 9.98 -7.83
C THR A 72 10.66 9.10 -8.69
N PHE A 73 10.26 9.60 -9.86
CA PHE A 73 9.48 8.85 -10.85
C PHE A 73 10.13 7.50 -11.20
N SER A 74 11.44 7.51 -11.50
CA SER A 74 12.17 6.29 -11.85
C SER A 74 12.22 5.26 -10.71
N ALA A 75 12.39 5.71 -9.45
CA ALA A 75 12.38 4.82 -8.30
C ALA A 75 11.01 4.14 -8.11
N ARG A 76 9.92 4.90 -8.27
CA ARG A 76 8.56 4.35 -8.20
C ARG A 76 8.26 3.34 -9.30
N ILE A 77 8.66 3.62 -10.55
CA ILE A 77 8.51 2.66 -11.66
C ILE A 77 9.21 1.34 -11.33
N ARG A 78 10.48 1.39 -10.91
CA ARG A 78 11.27 0.19 -10.56
C ARG A 78 10.66 -0.57 -9.39
N MET A 79 10.21 0.13 -8.37
CA MET A 79 9.59 -0.49 -7.20
C MET A 79 8.28 -1.19 -7.57
N ALA A 80 7.39 -0.52 -8.30
CA ALA A 80 6.13 -1.11 -8.75
C ALA A 80 6.38 -2.36 -9.60
N GLN A 81 7.37 -2.34 -10.50
CA GLN A 81 7.74 -3.50 -11.30
C GLN A 81 8.31 -4.64 -10.45
N ALA A 82 9.21 -4.33 -9.51
CA ALA A 82 9.82 -5.32 -8.62
C ALA A 82 8.81 -6.01 -7.70
N LEU A 83 7.76 -5.30 -7.29
CA LEU A 83 6.65 -5.83 -6.51
C LEU A 83 5.60 -6.58 -7.36
N GLY A 84 5.76 -6.60 -8.69
CA GLY A 84 4.80 -7.21 -9.61
C GLY A 84 3.46 -6.45 -9.70
N LEU A 85 3.44 -5.17 -9.33
CA LEU A 85 2.25 -4.31 -9.40
C LEU A 85 1.99 -3.76 -10.79
N VAL A 86 3.03 -3.75 -11.64
CA VAL A 86 2.96 -3.41 -13.06
C VAL A 86 3.72 -4.45 -13.87
N THR A 87 3.26 -4.69 -15.10
CA THR A 87 3.96 -5.55 -16.05
C THR A 87 5.23 -4.87 -16.58
N THR A 88 6.13 -5.66 -17.18
CA THR A 88 7.32 -5.11 -17.85
C THR A 88 6.96 -4.14 -18.98
N HIS A 89 5.86 -4.38 -19.71
CA HIS A 89 5.39 -3.48 -20.77
C HIS A 89 4.93 -2.14 -20.19
N GLN A 90 4.10 -2.17 -19.14
CA GLN A 90 3.63 -0.99 -18.43
C GLN A 90 4.80 -0.18 -17.84
N ALA A 91 5.78 -0.85 -17.21
CA ALA A 91 6.98 -0.20 -16.67
C ALA A 91 7.82 0.48 -17.76
N ASN A 92 7.97 -0.16 -18.93
CA ASN A 92 8.67 0.42 -20.07
C ASN A 92 7.96 1.66 -20.62
N ASP A 93 6.63 1.64 -20.71
CA ASP A 93 5.85 2.79 -21.18
C ASP A 93 5.91 3.97 -20.20
N LEU A 94 5.88 3.70 -18.89
CA LEU A 94 6.12 4.72 -17.86
C LEU A 94 7.53 5.33 -17.97
N ASP A 95 8.56 4.53 -18.22
CA ASP A 95 9.92 5.03 -18.40
C ASP A 95 10.07 5.84 -19.70
N ARG A 96 9.36 5.45 -20.77
CA ARG A 96 9.28 6.25 -22.01
C ARG A 96 8.60 7.60 -21.74
N LEU A 97 7.46 7.60 -21.05
CA LEU A 97 6.79 8.84 -20.64
C LEU A 97 7.73 9.73 -19.82
N ARG A 98 8.46 9.16 -18.85
CA ARG A 98 9.46 9.88 -18.05
C ARG A 98 10.56 10.50 -18.91
N LYS A 99 11.08 9.77 -19.92
CA LYS A 99 12.09 10.30 -20.86
C LYS A 99 11.53 11.42 -21.72
N ILE A 100 10.35 11.25 -22.28
CA ILE A 100 9.65 12.29 -23.05
C ILE A 100 9.44 13.54 -22.16
N ARG A 101 8.93 13.35 -20.93
CA ARG A 101 8.76 14.44 -19.95
C ARG A 101 10.05 15.17 -19.67
N ASN A 102 11.15 14.45 -19.48
CA ASN A 102 12.44 15.07 -19.18
C ASN A 102 12.90 15.95 -20.35
N ASP A 103 12.67 15.52 -21.59
CA ASP A 103 12.98 16.32 -22.78
C ASP A 103 12.15 17.61 -22.84
N PHE A 104 10.87 17.54 -22.48
CA PHE A 104 10.01 18.73 -22.42
C PHE A 104 10.29 19.62 -21.20
N ALA A 105 10.77 19.08 -20.08
CA ALA A 105 10.97 19.83 -18.84
C ALA A 105 12.35 20.52 -18.75
N HIS A 106 13.39 19.90 -19.31
CA HIS A 106 14.78 20.35 -19.12
C HIS A 106 15.41 20.98 -20.37
N ASN A 107 14.65 21.18 -21.45
CA ASN A 107 15.09 21.94 -22.61
C ASN A 107 14.43 23.33 -22.59
N TRP A 108 15.26 24.37 -22.76
CA TRP A 108 14.81 25.76 -22.87
C TRP A 108 14.31 26.09 -24.28
N GLU A 109 14.82 25.37 -25.29
CA GLU A 109 14.38 25.49 -26.68
C GLU A 109 12.99 24.87 -26.89
N PRO A 110 12.24 25.29 -27.93
CA PRO A 110 11.01 24.63 -28.32
C PRO A 110 11.23 23.16 -28.66
N VAL A 111 10.57 22.28 -27.91
CA VAL A 111 10.57 20.83 -28.13
C VAL A 111 9.20 20.42 -28.62
N SER A 112 9.15 19.47 -29.54
CA SER A 112 7.91 18.93 -30.09
C SER A 112 8.03 17.45 -30.45
N PHE A 113 6.91 16.80 -30.76
CA PHE A 113 6.85 15.38 -31.08
C PHE A 113 7.53 15.00 -32.40
N ILE A 114 7.83 15.97 -33.28
CA ILE A 114 8.64 15.72 -34.48
C ILE A 114 10.13 15.50 -34.17
N ASN A 115 10.59 15.85 -32.96
CA ASN A 115 11.96 15.58 -32.55
C ASN A 115 12.24 14.07 -32.62
N GLN A 116 13.33 13.69 -33.31
CA GLN A 116 13.64 12.28 -33.60
C GLN A 116 13.66 11.39 -32.35
N ARG A 117 14.23 11.89 -31.24
CA ARG A 117 14.33 11.13 -29.97
C ARG A 117 12.95 10.92 -29.35
N ILE A 118 12.14 11.98 -29.31
CA ILE A 118 10.78 11.93 -28.74
C ILE A 118 9.88 11.05 -29.61
N ALA A 119 9.91 11.24 -30.93
CA ALA A 119 9.17 10.42 -31.88
C ALA A 119 9.52 8.93 -31.75
N ALA A 120 10.78 8.59 -31.49
CA ALA A 120 11.20 7.21 -31.25
C ALA A 120 10.61 6.64 -29.95
N HIS A 121 10.53 7.44 -28.87
CA HIS A 121 9.88 7.02 -27.63
C HIS A 121 8.37 6.84 -27.81
N ILE A 122 7.69 7.76 -28.51
CA ILE A 122 6.25 7.70 -28.77
C ILE A 122 5.89 6.46 -29.61
N ARG A 123 6.63 6.21 -30.70
CA ARG A 123 6.41 5.03 -31.56
C ARG A 123 6.56 3.71 -30.83
N ALA A 124 7.37 3.68 -29.78
CA ALA A 124 7.66 2.49 -29.02
C ALA A 124 6.76 2.31 -27.78
N LEU A 125 5.78 3.19 -27.57
CA LEU A 125 4.70 2.97 -26.62
C LEU A 125 3.80 1.82 -27.10
N ASN A 126 3.41 0.91 -26.20
CA ASN A 126 2.53 -0.19 -26.57
C ASN A 126 1.14 0.32 -26.98
N PHE A 127 0.45 -0.41 -27.85
CA PHE A 127 -0.98 -0.19 -28.09
C PHE A 127 -1.75 -0.89 -26.98
N HIS A 128 -2.77 -0.21 -26.45
CA HIS A 128 -3.57 -0.76 -25.36
C HIS A 128 -4.68 -1.64 -25.93
N SER A 129 -4.95 -2.78 -25.30
CA SER A 129 -5.99 -3.72 -25.77
C SER A 129 -7.43 -3.25 -25.58
N LEU A 130 -7.64 -2.03 -25.06
CA LEU A 130 -8.97 -1.44 -24.85
C LEU A 130 -9.30 -0.40 -25.91
N ASP A 131 -8.39 -0.15 -26.84
CA ASP A 131 -8.56 0.80 -27.94
C ASP A 131 -8.42 0.03 -29.25
N ASP A 132 -9.51 -0.01 -30.00
CA ASP A 132 -9.57 -0.66 -31.32
C ASP A 132 -9.22 0.34 -32.45
N ASP A 133 -9.17 1.63 -32.15
CA ASP A 133 -8.87 2.67 -33.14
C ASP A 133 -7.36 2.90 -33.25
N TYR A 134 -6.87 3.01 -34.48
CA TYR A 134 -5.47 3.34 -34.71
C TYR A 134 -5.22 4.84 -34.41
N PRO A 135 -4.25 5.19 -33.55
CA PRO A 135 -3.93 6.59 -33.30
C PRO A 135 -3.18 7.20 -34.48
N GLU A 136 -3.91 7.95 -35.31
CA GLU A 136 -3.38 8.61 -36.53
C GLU A 136 -2.31 9.68 -36.27
N THR A 137 -2.22 10.16 -35.02
CA THR A 137 -1.29 11.25 -34.65
C THR A 137 -0.42 10.86 -33.45
N PRO A 138 0.83 11.38 -33.34
CA PRO A 138 1.68 11.15 -32.17
C PRO A 138 1.02 11.60 -30.86
N ILE A 139 0.27 12.72 -30.90
CA ILE A 139 -0.48 13.21 -29.74
C ILE A 139 -1.62 12.28 -29.34
N GLY A 140 -2.37 11.75 -30.31
CA GLY A 140 -3.37 10.71 -30.07
C GLY A 140 -2.74 9.46 -29.47
N LYS A 141 -1.61 9.01 -30.01
CA LYS A 141 -0.89 7.83 -29.51
C LYS A 141 -0.46 8.00 -28.05
N VAL A 142 0.13 9.14 -27.69
CA VAL A 142 0.52 9.43 -26.29
C VAL A 142 -0.70 9.48 -25.40
N ARG A 143 -1.72 10.26 -25.80
CA ARG A 143 -2.94 10.46 -25.00
C ARG A 143 -3.60 9.13 -24.68
N THR A 144 -3.91 8.32 -25.69
CA THR A 144 -4.65 7.06 -25.44
C THR A 144 -3.80 6.04 -24.70
N SER A 145 -2.56 5.79 -25.16
CA SER A 145 -1.70 4.75 -24.55
C SER A 145 -1.45 5.03 -23.06
N ILE A 146 -1.17 6.29 -22.71
CA ILE A 146 -0.87 6.66 -21.32
C ILE A 146 -2.15 6.79 -20.49
N SER A 147 -3.24 7.39 -21.00
CA SER A 147 -4.48 7.49 -20.22
C SER A 147 -5.04 6.11 -19.83
N LEU A 148 -5.03 5.15 -20.75
CA LEU A 148 -5.49 3.79 -20.46
C LEU A 148 -4.54 3.05 -19.51
N LEU A 149 -3.23 3.24 -19.66
CA LEU A 149 -2.26 2.74 -18.69
C LEU A 149 -2.52 3.29 -17.28
N LEU A 150 -2.81 4.59 -17.15
CA LEU A 150 -3.14 5.22 -15.88
C LEU A 150 -4.43 4.68 -15.26
N LEU A 151 -5.44 4.38 -16.09
CA LEU A 151 -6.65 3.66 -15.67
C LEU A 151 -6.28 2.30 -15.07
N GLU A 152 -5.45 1.50 -15.75
CA GLU A 152 -5.00 0.20 -15.22
C GLU A 152 -4.29 0.34 -13.88
N LEU A 153 -3.41 1.35 -13.71
CA LEU A 153 -2.73 1.59 -12.43
C LEU A 153 -3.73 1.89 -11.30
N ARG A 154 -4.74 2.72 -11.57
CA ARG A 154 -5.77 3.09 -10.59
C ARG A 154 -6.67 1.90 -10.21
N VAL A 155 -7.11 1.13 -11.20
CA VAL A 155 -7.89 -0.11 -10.97
C VAL A 155 -7.06 -1.13 -10.18
N THR A 156 -5.78 -1.27 -10.49
CA THR A 156 -4.86 -2.15 -9.77
C THR A 156 -4.72 -1.69 -8.32
N ALA A 157 -4.53 -0.38 -8.08
CA ALA A 157 -4.42 0.17 -6.73
C ALA A 157 -5.67 -0.13 -5.89
N GLN A 158 -6.87 0.09 -6.43
CA GLN A 158 -8.12 -0.24 -5.76
C GLN A 158 -8.25 -1.75 -5.50
N THR A 159 -7.88 -2.59 -6.47
CA THR A 159 -7.89 -4.05 -6.30
C THR A 159 -6.96 -4.49 -5.16
N VAL A 160 -5.77 -3.92 -5.08
CA VAL A 160 -4.81 -4.19 -4.00
C VAL A 160 -5.38 -3.74 -2.65
N ARG A 161 -6.00 -2.56 -2.56
CA ARG A 161 -6.68 -2.10 -1.33
C ARG A 161 -7.78 -3.07 -0.89
N LYS A 162 -8.58 -3.58 -1.83
CA LYS A 162 -9.69 -4.50 -1.55
C LYS A 162 -9.23 -5.91 -1.17
N ARG A 163 -8.17 -6.43 -1.81
CA ARG A 163 -7.67 -7.79 -1.58
C ARG A 163 -6.67 -7.91 -0.43
N GLY A 164 -6.19 -6.78 0.11
CA GLY A 164 -5.14 -6.72 1.10
C GLY A 164 -3.76 -6.81 0.43
N GLY A 165 -2.97 -5.75 0.53
CA GLY A 165 -1.63 -5.65 -0.07
C GLY A 165 -0.60 -6.55 0.61
N ALA A 166 0.47 -5.96 1.12
CA ALA A 166 1.53 -6.67 1.83
C ALA A 166 0.98 -7.30 3.10
N THR A 167 1.51 -8.47 3.43
CA THR A 167 1.15 -9.23 4.63
C THR A 167 2.38 -9.35 5.53
N LEU A 168 2.19 -9.27 6.85
CA LEU A 168 3.28 -9.50 7.79
C LEU A 168 3.76 -10.95 7.66
N ARG A 169 4.98 -11.14 7.16
CA ARG A 169 5.65 -12.45 7.06
C ARG A 169 6.67 -12.70 8.17
N GLY A 170 7.11 -11.64 8.86
CA GLY A 170 8.00 -11.77 10.00
C GLY A 170 7.33 -12.54 11.13
N GLN A 171 8.06 -13.45 11.75
CA GLN A 171 7.57 -14.22 12.88
C GLN A 171 8.14 -13.69 14.18
N HIS A 172 7.27 -13.39 15.14
CA HIS A 172 7.68 -13.26 16.53
C HIS A 172 7.65 -14.65 17.15
N ILE A 173 8.81 -15.31 17.22
CA ILE A 173 8.91 -16.64 17.82
C ILE A 173 8.50 -16.54 19.28
N ILE A 174 7.42 -17.23 19.63
CA ILE A 174 6.98 -17.39 21.01
C ILE A 174 7.39 -18.79 21.45
N ALA A 175 8.32 -18.86 22.39
CA ALA A 175 8.70 -20.13 22.99
C ALA A 175 7.49 -20.73 23.74
N GLY A 176 7.22 -22.02 23.53
CA GLY A 176 6.17 -22.74 24.24
C GLY A 176 6.33 -22.71 25.75
N VAL A 177 5.30 -23.20 26.44
CA VAL A 177 5.33 -23.47 27.87
C VAL A 177 5.57 -24.97 28.03
N LEU A 178 6.55 -25.33 28.86
CA LEU A 178 6.88 -26.74 29.12
C LEU A 178 5.85 -27.35 30.08
N GLY A 179 5.69 -28.67 30.00
CA GLY A 179 4.78 -29.43 30.86
C GLY A 179 3.52 -29.89 30.15
N ASP A 180 2.65 -30.59 30.87
CA ASP A 180 1.29 -30.92 30.42
C ASP A 180 0.35 -29.69 30.42
N LEU A 181 -0.90 -29.84 29.99
CA LEU A 181 -1.83 -28.71 29.88
C LEU A 181 -2.05 -28.00 31.23
N ASP A 182 -2.15 -28.75 32.33
CA ASP A 182 -2.42 -28.18 33.64
C ASP A 182 -1.18 -27.44 34.18
N GLU A 183 0.02 -28.01 33.98
CA GLU A 183 1.30 -27.34 34.29
C GLU A 183 1.50 -26.07 33.44
N GLN A 184 1.15 -26.13 32.16
CA GLN A 184 1.22 -24.99 31.24
C GLN A 184 0.29 -23.87 31.66
N MET A 185 -0.98 -24.20 31.95
CA MET A 185 -1.97 -23.24 32.44
C MET A 185 -1.57 -22.61 33.77
N ALA A 186 -1.11 -23.42 34.73
CA ALA A 186 -0.63 -22.93 36.02
C ALA A 186 0.58 -21.99 35.85
N THR A 187 1.51 -22.35 34.96
CA THR A 187 2.68 -21.51 34.65
C THR A 187 2.28 -20.18 34.02
N CYS A 188 1.38 -20.20 33.04
CA CYS A 188 0.86 -18.97 32.42
C CYS A 188 0.17 -18.08 33.46
N LYS A 189 -0.73 -18.64 34.26
CA LYS A 189 -1.48 -17.89 35.29
C LYS A 189 -0.51 -17.25 36.28
N ARG A 190 0.39 -18.03 36.86
CA ARG A 190 1.40 -17.53 37.80
C ARG A 190 2.23 -16.39 37.21
N ARG A 191 2.78 -16.57 36.00
CA ARG A 191 3.63 -15.56 35.37
C ARG A 191 2.88 -14.28 35.03
N LEU A 192 1.62 -14.37 34.63
CA LEU A 192 0.80 -13.20 34.32
C LEU A 192 0.39 -12.44 35.60
N THR A 193 0.11 -13.16 36.70
CA THR A 193 -0.10 -12.54 38.02
C THR A 193 1.16 -11.84 38.53
N GLU A 194 2.33 -12.49 38.49
CA GLU A 194 3.61 -11.88 38.87
C GLU A 194 3.89 -10.60 38.07
N ILE A 195 3.65 -10.62 36.76
CA ILE A 195 3.82 -9.44 35.89
C ILE A 195 2.84 -8.33 36.27
N GLN A 196 1.58 -8.67 36.58
CA GLN A 196 0.56 -7.71 36.98
C GLN A 196 0.92 -7.02 38.29
N GLU A 197 1.39 -7.76 39.28
CA GLU A 197 1.81 -7.21 40.58
C GLU A 197 3.02 -6.29 40.42
N ASP A 198 4.05 -6.74 39.70
CA ASP A 198 5.25 -5.95 39.41
C ASP A 198 4.92 -4.67 38.62
N LEU A 199 3.90 -4.69 37.76
CA LEU A 199 3.50 -3.54 36.95
C LEU A 199 2.95 -2.37 37.74
N ARG A 200 2.40 -2.61 38.94
CA ARG A 200 1.78 -1.56 39.78
C ARG A 200 2.79 -0.54 40.28
N SER A 201 4.02 -0.98 40.55
CA SER A 201 5.10 -0.13 41.08
C SER A 201 6.22 0.13 40.08
N ALA A 202 6.20 -0.53 38.91
CA ALA A 202 7.24 -0.35 37.91
C ALA A 202 7.08 0.95 37.10
N ASP A 203 8.21 1.62 36.89
CA ASP A 203 8.36 2.78 36.03
C ASP A 203 9.44 2.53 34.95
N GLY A 204 9.62 3.53 34.07
CA GLY A 204 10.69 3.55 33.07
C GLY A 204 10.88 2.24 32.30
N ASP A 205 12.11 1.74 32.28
CA ASP A 205 12.49 0.50 31.57
C ASP A 205 11.87 -0.75 32.16
N ARG A 206 11.70 -0.81 33.48
CA ARG A 206 11.10 -1.97 34.14
C ARG A 206 9.64 -2.12 33.72
N ARG A 207 8.88 -1.02 33.67
CA ARG A 207 7.50 -1.02 33.17
C ARG A 207 7.44 -1.47 31.72
N ARG A 208 8.30 -0.93 30.84
CA ARG A 208 8.38 -1.33 29.42
C ARG A 208 8.67 -2.82 29.26
N PHE A 209 9.62 -3.35 30.03
CA PHE A 209 9.94 -4.77 30.02
C PHE A 209 8.75 -5.65 30.43
N LEU A 210 8.05 -5.28 31.50
CA LEU A 210 6.89 -6.04 32.01
C LEU A 210 5.72 -6.03 31.04
N LEU A 211 5.44 -4.90 30.38
CA LEU A 211 4.44 -4.81 29.31
C LEU A 211 4.80 -5.72 28.13
N ALA A 212 6.07 -5.75 27.72
CA ALA A 212 6.52 -6.67 26.67
C ALA A 212 6.46 -8.14 27.13
N ALA A 213 6.79 -8.43 28.40
CA ALA A 213 6.70 -9.76 28.97
C ALA A 213 5.25 -10.25 29.01
N LYS A 214 4.31 -9.39 29.40
CA LYS A 214 2.88 -9.66 29.36
C LYS A 214 2.45 -10.09 27.96
N HIS A 215 2.70 -9.27 26.93
CA HIS A 215 2.32 -9.59 25.56
C HIS A 215 2.90 -10.94 25.10
N ARG A 216 4.15 -11.26 25.46
CA ARG A 216 4.74 -12.58 25.17
C ARG A 216 3.98 -13.71 25.88
N TRP A 217 3.64 -13.54 27.15
CA TRP A 217 2.93 -14.57 27.92
C TRP A 217 1.45 -14.73 27.50
N GLU A 218 0.80 -13.67 27.04
CA GLU A 218 -0.52 -13.75 26.39
C GLU A 218 -0.45 -14.58 25.10
N GLY A 219 0.58 -14.35 24.28
CA GLY A 219 0.83 -15.18 23.09
C GLY A 219 1.15 -16.63 23.42
N LYS A 220 1.89 -16.90 24.51
CA LYS A 220 2.13 -18.26 25.01
C LYS A 220 0.83 -18.95 25.43
N LEU A 221 -0.04 -18.24 26.16
CA LEU A 221 -1.33 -18.76 26.59
C LEU A 221 -2.23 -19.10 25.40
N GLU A 222 -2.20 -18.28 24.35
CA GLU A 222 -2.92 -18.56 23.10
C GLU A 222 -2.38 -19.82 22.41
N ILE A 223 -1.07 -20.05 22.39
CA ILE A 223 -0.47 -21.29 21.87
C ILE A 223 -0.92 -22.50 22.70
N VAL A 224 -0.91 -22.38 24.03
CA VAL A 224 -1.43 -23.43 24.93
C VAL A 224 -2.89 -23.74 24.60
N ARG A 225 -3.73 -22.71 24.38
CA ARG A 225 -5.13 -22.88 23.99
C ARG A 225 -5.29 -23.59 22.65
N LEU A 226 -4.50 -23.20 21.64
CA LEU A 226 -4.57 -23.80 20.31
C LEU A 226 -4.13 -25.28 20.31
N ASN A 227 -3.22 -25.65 21.21
CA ASN A 227 -2.75 -27.03 21.38
C ASN A 227 -3.60 -27.87 22.35
N ALA A 228 -4.45 -27.25 23.16
CA ALA A 228 -5.32 -27.94 24.11
C ALA A 228 -6.44 -28.74 23.39
N PRO A 229 -6.86 -29.90 23.93
CA PRO A 229 -8.07 -30.59 23.48
C PRO A 229 -9.27 -29.65 23.45
N ARG A 230 -10.14 -29.76 22.43
CA ARG A 230 -11.26 -28.82 22.21
C ARG A 230 -12.13 -28.60 23.44
N GLU A 231 -12.40 -29.66 24.18
CA GLU A 231 -13.18 -29.69 25.43
C GLU A 231 -12.53 -28.90 26.58
N ARG A 232 -11.20 -28.78 26.60
CA ARG A 232 -10.44 -28.02 27.61
C ARG A 232 -10.02 -26.62 27.16
N GLN A 233 -10.30 -26.22 25.92
CA GLN A 233 -10.00 -24.86 25.46
C GLN A 233 -10.73 -23.78 26.26
N ASN A 234 -11.90 -24.11 26.81
CA ASN A 234 -12.66 -23.19 27.66
C ASN A 234 -11.94 -22.89 28.98
N ASP A 235 -11.21 -23.85 29.54
CA ASP A 235 -10.42 -23.65 30.76
C ASP A 235 -9.32 -22.60 30.52
N VAL A 236 -8.66 -22.67 29.36
CA VAL A 236 -7.62 -21.69 28.97
C VAL A 236 -8.24 -20.32 28.65
N ARG A 237 -9.43 -20.30 28.01
CA ARG A 237 -10.19 -19.05 27.76
C ARG A 237 -10.59 -18.34 29.06
N ALA A 238 -10.88 -19.08 30.14
CA ALA A 238 -11.19 -18.47 31.44
C ALA A 238 -10.00 -17.64 31.96
N ILE A 239 -8.78 -18.17 31.84
CA ILE A 239 -7.55 -17.43 32.18
C ILE A 239 -7.41 -16.19 31.28
N GLN A 240 -7.65 -16.32 29.97
CA GLN A 240 -7.61 -15.20 29.03
C GLN A 240 -8.64 -14.09 29.38
N ALA A 241 -9.83 -14.49 29.85
CA ALA A 241 -10.88 -13.56 30.26
C ALA A 241 -10.52 -12.79 31.54
N GLU A 242 -9.92 -13.45 32.54
CA GLU A 242 -9.36 -12.80 33.74
C GLU A 242 -8.33 -11.73 33.34
N LEU A 243 -7.48 -12.02 32.36
CA LEU A 243 -6.50 -11.07 31.80
C LEU A 243 -7.13 -9.89 31.05
N ASN A 244 -8.16 -10.14 30.23
CA ASN A 244 -8.82 -9.07 29.48
C ASN A 244 -9.56 -8.09 30.39
N ALA A 245 -10.04 -8.54 31.56
CA ALA A 245 -10.65 -7.66 32.56
C ALA A 245 -9.62 -6.67 33.15
N TRP A 246 -8.38 -7.09 33.31
CA TRP A 246 -7.28 -6.23 33.76
C TRP A 246 -6.95 -5.10 32.76
N ASN A 247 -7.14 -5.32 31.47
CA ASN A 247 -6.84 -4.35 30.40
C ASN A 247 -7.82 -3.17 30.30
N ARG A 248 -8.88 -3.15 31.11
CA ARG A 248 -9.95 -2.12 31.09
C ARG A 248 -10.02 -1.29 32.37
N GLY A 249 -9.09 -1.47 33.31
CA GLY A 249 -9.05 -0.74 34.58
C GLY A 249 -8.32 0.61 34.49
N PRO A 250 -8.50 1.50 35.47
CA PRO A 250 -7.93 2.86 35.48
C PRO A 250 -6.40 2.95 35.58
N GLU A 251 -5.71 1.80 35.71
CA GLU A 251 -4.24 1.69 35.74
C GLU A 251 -3.61 1.43 34.35
N TYR A 252 -4.45 1.42 33.29
CA TYR A 252 -4.07 1.28 31.88
C TYR A 252 -4.51 2.47 31.04
#